data_AF-V4ZXC7-F1
#
_entry.id   AF-V4ZXC7-F1
#
_cell.length_a   1.000
_cell.length_b   1.000
_cell.length_c   1.000
_cell.angle_alpha   90.00
_cell.angle_beta   90.00
_cell.angle_gamma   90.00
#
_symmetry.space_group_name_H-M   'P 1'
#
loop_
_entity.id
_entity.type
_entity.pdbx_description
1 polymer ?
#
loop_
_entity_poly.entity_id
_entity_poly.type
_entity_poly.pdbx_seq_one_letter_code
_entity_poly.pdbx_strand_id
1 'polypeptide(L)'
;MGDDVPPDHPRHDSLATRERVVDGVEQGITSRAGLVAQGRGEAFDYLLGEQTVESAARAERAAAALLLRADHPVVSVNGNVAALVPEAVGALARAAGADVEVNLFHRTEARVERIAAHLRANGVEEVKGLTADARIPGLDHERAKVDADGIAAADVVLVPLEDGDRAAALAAMGKSEVVVDLNPLSRSARAATVPVVDNVVRAVPAMTDHALSLADRPAADLDAIVARFDADAVRADAERVVRSGDLTGGL
;
A
#
# COMPACT_ATOMS: atom_id res chain seq x y z
N MET A 1 -23.95 2.93 -13.16
CA MET A 1 -24.99 2.80 -12.11
C MET A 1 -24.33 3.19 -10.79
N GLY A 2 -24.07 4.49 -10.61
CA GLY A 2 -23.20 4.97 -9.53
C GLY A 2 -23.48 6.38 -9.04
N ASP A 3 -24.01 7.25 -9.90
CA ASP A 3 -24.09 8.70 -9.67
C ASP A 3 -25.05 9.20 -8.57
N ASP A 4 -25.50 8.36 -7.62
CA ASP A 4 -26.50 8.82 -6.62
C ASP A 4 -26.48 8.03 -5.30
N VAL A 5 -25.30 7.74 -4.77
CA VAL A 5 -25.19 7.28 -3.38
C VAL A 5 -24.92 8.51 -2.50
N PRO A 6 -25.84 8.88 -1.59
CA PRO A 6 -25.64 10.00 -0.69
C PRO A 6 -24.37 9.83 0.18
N PRO A 7 -23.63 10.90 0.51
CA PRO A 7 -22.44 10.83 1.36
C PRO A 7 -22.69 10.25 2.76
N ASP A 8 -23.93 10.31 3.25
CA ASP A 8 -24.38 9.74 4.52
C ASP A 8 -24.84 8.28 4.40
N HIS A 9 -24.80 7.70 3.21
CA HIS A 9 -25.15 6.29 3.01
C HIS A 9 -24.09 5.39 3.67
N PRO A 10 -24.46 4.37 4.48
CA PRO A 10 -23.52 3.49 5.21
C PRO A 10 -22.52 2.72 4.34
N ARG A 11 -22.67 2.75 3.02
CA ARG A 11 -21.80 2.06 2.04
C ARG A 11 -21.27 3.00 0.96
N HIS A 12 -21.37 4.31 1.15
CA HIS A 12 -20.90 5.30 0.20
C HIS A 12 -19.44 5.02 -0.22
N ASP A 13 -18.55 4.83 0.76
CA ASP A 13 -17.12 4.67 0.51
C ASP A 13 -16.80 3.33 -0.20
N SER A 14 -17.48 2.24 0.16
CA SER A 14 -17.35 0.96 -0.57
C SER A 14 -17.82 1.09 -2.03
N LEU A 15 -18.92 1.79 -2.30
CA LEU A 15 -19.43 1.96 -3.66
C LEU A 15 -18.52 2.88 -4.50
N ALA A 16 -18.07 3.99 -3.93
CA ALA A 16 -17.13 4.90 -4.58
C ALA A 16 -15.80 4.22 -4.93
N THR A 17 -15.26 3.37 -4.03
CA THR A 17 -14.03 2.64 -4.31
C THR A 17 -14.19 1.60 -5.41
N ARG A 18 -15.36 0.94 -5.51
CA ARG A 18 -15.66 0.03 -6.65
C ARG A 18 -15.65 0.77 -7.97
N GLU A 19 -16.32 1.92 -8.04
CA GLU A 19 -16.38 2.75 -9.25
C GLU A 19 -14.99 3.19 -9.69
N ARG A 20 -14.15 3.67 -8.77
CA ARG A 20 -12.75 4.04 -9.09
C ARG A 20 -11.97 2.89 -9.71
N VAL A 21 -12.11 1.65 -9.22
CA VAL A 21 -11.39 0.50 -9.79
C VAL A 21 -11.97 0.13 -11.16
N VAL A 22 -13.29 0.22 -11.35
CA VAL A 22 -13.97 0.01 -12.65
C VAL A 22 -13.50 1.03 -13.68
N ASP A 23 -13.54 2.32 -13.34
CA ASP A 23 -13.04 3.41 -14.18
C ASP A 23 -11.55 3.22 -14.49
N GLY A 24 -10.77 2.77 -13.50
CA GLY A 24 -9.38 2.40 -13.70
C GLY A 24 -9.19 1.28 -14.75
N VAL A 25 -10.14 0.34 -14.88
CA VAL A 25 -10.07 -0.72 -15.92
C VAL A 25 -10.34 -0.10 -17.28
N GLU A 26 -11.36 0.77 -17.36
CA GLU A 26 -11.74 1.46 -18.60
C GLU A 26 -10.62 2.38 -19.10
N GLN A 27 -9.93 3.05 -18.19
CA GLN A 27 -8.75 3.89 -18.47
C GLN A 27 -7.47 3.06 -18.72
N GLY A 28 -7.52 1.73 -18.54
CA GLY A 28 -6.38 0.83 -18.74
C GLY A 28 -5.25 0.99 -17.71
N ILE A 29 -5.57 1.50 -16.52
CA ILE A 29 -4.69 1.68 -15.35
C ILE A 29 -4.74 0.41 -14.49
N THR A 30 -5.93 -0.08 -14.16
CA THR A 30 -6.14 -1.36 -13.46
C THR A 30 -6.33 -2.50 -14.47
N SER A 31 -6.49 -3.72 -13.97
CA SER A 31 -6.74 -4.90 -14.79
C SER A 31 -8.00 -5.60 -14.30
N ARG A 32 -8.57 -6.50 -15.10
CA ARG A 32 -9.71 -7.32 -14.65
C ARG A 32 -9.39 -8.13 -13.39
N ALA A 33 -8.16 -8.63 -13.26
CA ALA A 33 -7.71 -9.30 -12.03
C ALA A 33 -7.68 -8.33 -10.82
N GLY A 34 -7.47 -7.04 -11.06
CA GLY A 34 -7.56 -5.98 -10.05
C GLY A 34 -8.95 -5.80 -9.47
N LEU A 35 -10.02 -6.02 -10.26
CA LEU A 35 -11.40 -6.03 -9.75
C LEU A 35 -11.62 -7.21 -8.78
N VAL A 36 -11.08 -8.39 -9.11
CA VAL A 36 -11.16 -9.57 -8.25
C VAL A 36 -10.36 -9.36 -6.96
N ALA A 37 -9.18 -8.74 -7.06
CA ALA A 37 -8.37 -8.37 -5.90
C ALA A 37 -9.10 -7.36 -4.99
N GLN A 38 -9.81 -6.38 -5.58
CA GLN A 38 -10.64 -5.44 -4.83
C GLN A 38 -11.74 -6.17 -4.06
N GLY A 39 -12.51 -7.03 -4.71
CA GLY A 39 -13.59 -7.78 -4.05
C GLY A 39 -13.09 -8.71 -2.92
N ARG A 40 -11.88 -9.28 -3.07
CA ARG A 40 -11.22 -10.01 -1.97
C ARG A 40 -10.91 -9.09 -0.80
N GLY A 41 -10.40 -7.89 -1.07
CA GLY A 41 -10.12 -6.88 -0.05
C GLY A 41 -11.39 -6.52 0.70
N GLU A 42 -12.46 -6.15 -0.02
CA GLU A 42 -13.76 -5.81 0.58
C GLU A 42 -14.28 -6.92 1.50
N ALA A 43 -14.16 -8.20 1.11
CA ALA A 43 -14.59 -9.30 1.95
C ALA A 43 -13.86 -9.35 3.31
N PHE A 44 -12.56 -9.03 3.35
CA PHE A 44 -11.83 -8.89 4.61
C PHE A 44 -12.16 -7.58 5.34
N ASP A 45 -12.39 -6.49 4.61
CA ASP A 45 -12.77 -5.21 5.21
C ASP A 45 -14.10 -5.32 5.97
N TYR A 46 -15.07 -6.07 5.42
CA TYR A 46 -16.31 -6.43 6.12
C TYR A 46 -16.05 -7.16 7.44
N LEU A 47 -15.07 -8.08 7.49
CA LEU A 47 -14.71 -8.83 8.69
C LEU A 47 -13.93 -7.97 9.71
N LEU A 48 -13.29 -6.91 9.25
CA LEU A 48 -12.60 -5.92 10.07
C LEU A 48 -13.53 -4.77 10.51
N GLY A 49 -14.78 -4.76 10.04
CA GLY A 49 -15.76 -3.74 10.38
C GLY A 49 -15.59 -2.42 9.63
N GLU A 50 -14.96 -2.45 8.45
CA GLU A 50 -14.75 -1.29 7.57
C GLU A 50 -14.08 -0.09 8.26
N GLN A 51 -13.23 -0.37 9.25
CA GLN A 51 -12.57 0.63 10.08
C GLN A 51 -11.10 0.27 10.31
N THR A 52 -10.30 1.28 10.65
CA THR A 52 -8.93 1.07 11.09
C THR A 52 -8.93 0.49 12.51
N VAL A 53 -8.55 -0.79 12.64
CA VAL A 53 -8.43 -1.47 13.93
C VAL A 53 -7.17 -1.03 14.69
N GLU A 54 -7.13 -1.26 16.01
CA GLU A 54 -6.00 -0.81 16.84
C GLU A 54 -4.64 -1.39 16.39
N SER A 55 -4.61 -2.64 15.91
CA SER A 55 -3.39 -3.23 15.36
C SER A 55 -2.94 -2.55 14.08
N ALA A 56 -3.87 -2.16 13.20
CA ALA A 56 -3.58 -1.38 12.00
C ALA A 56 -3.05 0.01 12.32
N ALA A 57 -3.69 0.76 13.24
CA ALA A 57 -3.21 2.08 13.65
C ALA A 57 -1.78 2.03 14.24
N ARG A 58 -1.46 0.98 15.00
CA ARG A 58 -0.08 0.75 15.47
C ARG A 58 0.89 0.48 14.31
N ALA A 59 0.48 -0.28 13.31
CA ALA A 59 1.27 -0.58 12.12
C ALA A 59 1.49 0.65 11.24
N GLU A 60 0.48 1.48 11.01
CA GLU A 60 0.57 2.72 10.23
C GLU A 60 1.59 3.68 10.86
N ARG A 61 1.56 3.82 12.19
CA ARG A 61 2.53 4.64 12.91
C ARG A 61 3.95 4.09 12.81
N ALA A 62 4.12 2.77 12.88
CA ALA A 62 5.43 2.14 12.71
C ALA A 62 5.94 2.22 11.27
N ALA A 63 5.07 2.08 10.29
CA ALA A 63 5.37 2.25 8.87
C ALA A 63 5.84 3.68 8.57
N ALA A 64 5.14 4.70 9.07
CA ALA A 64 5.55 6.09 8.91
C ALA A 64 6.92 6.36 9.55
N ALA A 65 7.17 5.84 10.76
CA ALA A 65 8.48 5.95 11.41
C ALA A 65 9.58 5.24 10.59
N LEU A 66 9.31 4.05 10.07
CA LEU A 66 10.26 3.29 9.26
C LEU A 66 10.60 4.01 7.95
N LEU A 67 9.60 4.55 7.26
CA LEU A 67 9.79 5.33 6.03
C LEU A 67 10.63 6.59 6.27
N LEU A 68 10.36 7.33 7.36
CA LEU A 68 11.15 8.51 7.73
C LEU A 68 12.59 8.20 8.15
N ARG A 69 12.87 6.96 8.56
CA ARG A 69 14.22 6.51 8.96
C ARG A 69 15.00 5.86 7.83
N ALA A 70 14.37 5.60 6.70
CA ALA A 70 14.99 5.03 5.51
C ALA A 70 15.98 6.02 4.88
N ASP A 71 17.05 5.49 4.32
CA ASP A 71 17.97 6.27 3.49
C ASP A 71 17.39 6.48 2.08
N HIS A 72 16.67 5.47 1.55
CA HIS A 72 16.05 5.46 0.22
C HIS A 72 14.63 4.84 0.27
N PRO A 73 13.64 5.52 0.87
CA PRO A 73 12.28 5.02 0.90
C PRO A 73 11.62 5.09 -0.48
N VAL A 74 10.89 4.03 -0.84
CA VAL A 74 10.12 3.97 -2.10
C VAL A 74 8.68 3.54 -1.86
N VAL A 75 7.73 4.26 -2.46
CA VAL A 75 6.32 3.85 -2.56
C VAL A 75 6.09 3.16 -3.91
N SER A 76 5.89 1.84 -3.86
CA SER A 76 5.53 1.04 -5.02
C SER A 76 4.05 1.23 -5.36
N VAL A 77 3.75 1.54 -6.63
CA VAL A 77 2.38 1.81 -7.10
C VAL A 77 2.00 0.84 -8.20
N ASN A 78 1.00 0.01 -7.92
CA ASN A 78 0.33 -0.80 -8.92
C ASN A 78 -0.95 -0.10 -9.43
N GLY A 79 -1.64 -0.73 -10.38
CA GLY A 79 -2.86 -0.17 -10.97
C GLY A 79 -3.99 0.09 -9.97
N ASN A 80 -4.19 -0.77 -8.97
CA ASN A 80 -5.27 -0.58 -7.98
C ASN A 80 -4.95 0.59 -7.05
N VAL A 81 -3.68 0.72 -6.63
CA VAL A 81 -3.23 1.86 -5.82
C VAL A 81 -3.41 3.17 -6.60
N ALA A 82 -2.99 3.20 -7.86
CA ALA A 82 -3.14 4.37 -8.72
C ALA A 82 -4.62 4.76 -8.96
N ALA A 83 -5.55 3.80 -8.98
CA ALA A 83 -6.97 4.09 -9.14
C ALA A 83 -7.65 4.54 -7.83
N LEU A 84 -7.24 4.00 -6.69
CA LEU A 84 -7.92 4.21 -5.42
C LEU A 84 -7.45 5.46 -4.68
N VAL A 85 -6.13 5.71 -4.66
CA VAL A 85 -5.48 6.69 -3.79
C VAL A 85 -4.34 7.49 -4.46
N PRO A 86 -4.46 7.95 -5.71
CA PRO A 86 -3.34 8.58 -6.42
C PRO A 86 -2.83 9.86 -5.74
N GLU A 87 -3.71 10.69 -5.18
CA GLU A 87 -3.32 11.92 -4.48
C GLU A 87 -2.65 11.60 -3.14
N ALA A 88 -3.16 10.60 -2.40
CA ALA A 88 -2.62 10.21 -1.10
C ALA A 88 -1.23 9.57 -1.22
N VAL A 89 -0.95 8.85 -2.33
CA VAL A 89 0.41 8.39 -2.66
C VAL A 89 1.37 9.57 -2.75
N GLY A 90 1.00 10.62 -3.49
CA GLY A 90 1.83 11.82 -3.61
C GLY A 90 2.02 12.55 -2.29
N ALA A 91 0.98 12.61 -1.46
CA ALA A 91 1.05 13.20 -0.13
C ALA A 91 2.01 12.43 0.80
N LEU A 92 1.90 11.10 0.86
CA LEU A 92 2.78 10.25 1.64
C LEU A 92 4.23 10.34 1.16
N ALA A 93 4.43 10.26 -0.17
CA ALA A 93 5.76 10.36 -0.77
C ALA A 93 6.46 11.67 -0.39
N ARG A 94 5.76 12.81 -0.48
CA ARG A 94 6.29 14.09 -0.02
C ARG A 94 6.56 14.13 1.49
N ALA A 95 5.65 13.62 2.30
CA ALA A 95 5.78 13.64 3.76
C ALA A 95 6.96 12.76 4.25
N ALA A 96 7.22 11.65 3.58
CA ALA A 96 8.29 10.71 3.92
C ALA A 96 9.61 10.96 3.16
N GLY A 97 9.63 11.86 2.18
CA GLY A 97 10.77 12.03 1.28
C GLY A 97 11.03 10.79 0.40
N ALA A 98 9.97 10.07 0.04
CA ALA A 98 10.03 8.82 -0.70
C ALA A 98 9.84 9.02 -2.21
N ASP A 99 10.54 8.20 -2.99
CA ASP A 99 10.29 8.10 -4.43
C ASP A 99 8.99 7.32 -4.70
N VAL A 100 8.36 7.58 -5.85
CA VAL A 100 7.19 6.82 -6.31
C VAL A 100 7.57 6.01 -7.54
N GLU A 101 7.43 4.69 -7.49
CA GLU A 101 7.75 3.79 -8.60
C GLU A 101 6.55 2.96 -9.05
N VAL A 102 6.24 2.99 -10.35
CA VAL A 102 5.21 2.12 -10.93
C VAL A 102 5.75 0.70 -11.05
N ASN A 103 5.15 -0.24 -10.31
CA ASN A 103 5.50 -1.65 -10.36
C ASN A 103 4.26 -2.52 -10.60
N LEU A 104 4.34 -3.42 -11.58
CA LEU A 104 3.18 -4.17 -12.08
C LEU A 104 3.46 -5.67 -12.17
N PHE A 105 2.45 -6.46 -11.86
CA PHE A 105 2.46 -7.90 -12.12
C PHE A 105 2.42 -8.20 -13.64
N HIS A 106 1.46 -7.61 -14.34
CA HIS A 106 1.34 -7.69 -15.79
C HIS A 106 1.84 -6.39 -16.41
N ARG A 107 3.16 -6.26 -16.51
CA ARG A 107 3.83 -5.08 -17.05
C ARG A 107 3.66 -4.99 -18.56
N THR A 108 3.23 -3.83 -19.03
CA THR A 108 3.38 -3.38 -20.43
C THR A 108 3.78 -1.91 -20.39
N GLU A 109 4.63 -1.48 -21.33
CA GLU A 109 5.11 -0.08 -21.40
C GLU A 109 3.93 0.89 -21.43
N ALA A 110 2.96 0.64 -22.31
CA ALA A 110 1.75 1.47 -22.44
C ALA A 110 0.94 1.57 -21.14
N ARG A 111 0.91 0.52 -20.29
CA ARG A 111 0.21 0.58 -19.00
C ARG A 111 1.01 1.34 -17.96
N VAL A 112 2.33 1.18 -17.93
CA VAL A 112 3.21 1.96 -17.06
C VAL A 112 3.10 3.44 -17.37
N GLU A 113 3.12 3.82 -18.65
CA GLU A 113 2.95 5.22 -19.08
C GLU A 113 1.60 5.80 -18.67
N ARG A 114 0.50 5.04 -18.84
CA ARG A 114 -0.84 5.49 -18.40
C ARG A 114 -0.91 5.71 -16.89
N ILE A 115 -0.37 4.78 -16.11
CA ILE A 115 -0.33 4.91 -14.64
C ILE A 115 0.53 6.13 -14.26
N ALA A 116 1.70 6.30 -14.86
CA ALA A 116 2.57 7.42 -14.57
C ALA A 116 1.94 8.77 -14.94
N ALA A 117 1.24 8.86 -16.08
CA ALA A 117 0.48 10.04 -16.46
C ALA A 117 -0.66 10.33 -15.47
N HIS A 118 -1.39 9.29 -15.04
CA HIS A 118 -2.46 9.44 -14.06
C HIS A 118 -1.95 9.91 -12.69
N LEU A 119 -0.83 9.37 -12.22
CA LEU A 119 -0.20 9.81 -10.97
C LEU A 119 0.27 11.28 -11.06
N ARG A 120 0.88 11.68 -12.18
CA ARG A 120 1.27 13.08 -12.42
C ARG A 120 0.07 14.03 -12.43
N ALA A 121 -1.03 13.64 -13.07
CA ALA A 121 -2.26 14.42 -13.08
C ALA A 121 -2.85 14.62 -11.67
N ASN A 122 -2.53 13.71 -10.73
CA ASN A 122 -2.95 13.74 -9.34
C ASN A 122 -1.86 14.22 -8.37
N GLY A 123 -0.84 14.94 -8.88
CA GLY A 123 0.12 15.66 -8.06
C GLY A 123 1.33 14.86 -7.59
N VAL A 124 1.65 13.73 -8.24
CA VAL A 124 2.94 13.04 -8.10
C VAL A 124 3.91 13.60 -9.13
N GLU A 125 4.86 14.45 -8.71
CA GLU A 125 5.74 15.18 -9.65
C GLU A 125 6.65 14.23 -10.44
N GLU A 126 7.41 13.41 -9.71
CA GLU A 126 8.35 12.44 -10.27
C GLU A 126 7.82 11.02 -10.12
N VAL A 127 7.80 10.27 -11.22
CA VAL A 127 7.31 8.89 -11.26
C VAL A 127 8.35 8.00 -11.95
N LYS A 128 8.90 7.08 -11.18
CA LYS A 128 9.84 6.02 -11.61
C LYS A 128 9.09 4.79 -12.13
N GLY A 129 9.85 3.82 -12.62
CA GLY A 129 9.40 2.53 -13.11
C GLY A 129 9.23 2.49 -14.63
N LEU A 130 9.54 3.58 -15.33
CA LEU A 130 9.48 3.69 -16.80
C LEU A 130 10.69 3.02 -17.47
N THR A 131 11.88 3.20 -16.90
CA THR A 131 13.16 2.74 -17.47
C THR A 131 13.34 1.23 -17.30
N ALA A 132 13.07 0.72 -16.10
CA ALA A 132 13.16 -0.68 -15.73
C ALA A 132 14.53 -1.33 -16.03
N ASP A 133 15.61 -0.65 -15.67
CA ASP A 133 17.02 -1.02 -15.94
C ASP A 133 17.66 -1.92 -14.87
N ALA A 134 16.91 -2.30 -13.83
CA ALA A 134 17.31 -3.29 -12.84
C ALA A 134 16.30 -4.45 -12.73
N ARG A 135 16.69 -5.50 -11.99
CA ARG A 135 15.89 -6.72 -11.81
C ARG A 135 15.90 -7.23 -10.38
N ILE A 136 14.72 -7.57 -9.88
CA ILE A 136 14.52 -8.35 -8.66
C ILE A 136 14.82 -9.84 -8.97
N PRO A 137 15.78 -10.48 -8.30
CA PRO A 137 16.08 -11.89 -8.48
C PRO A 137 14.89 -12.80 -8.10
N GLY A 138 14.74 -13.94 -8.80
CA GLY A 138 13.75 -14.96 -8.44
C GLY A 138 12.31 -14.68 -8.92
N LEU A 139 12.06 -13.62 -9.67
CA LEU A 139 10.77 -13.30 -10.30
C LEU A 139 10.78 -13.51 -11.81
N ASP A 140 9.59 -13.73 -12.38
CA ASP A 140 9.39 -13.84 -13.83
C ASP A 140 9.87 -12.59 -14.57
N HIS A 141 10.30 -12.75 -15.82
CA HIS A 141 11.04 -11.74 -16.59
C HIS A 141 10.46 -10.31 -16.56
N GLU A 142 9.13 -10.15 -16.71
CA GLU A 142 8.46 -8.84 -16.70
C GLU A 142 8.13 -8.35 -15.29
N ARG A 143 7.86 -9.27 -14.35
CA ARG A 143 7.59 -8.94 -12.94
C ARG A 143 8.85 -8.49 -12.22
N ALA A 144 10.01 -8.99 -12.63
CA ALA A 144 11.29 -8.66 -12.03
C ALA A 144 11.76 -7.21 -12.29
N LYS A 145 11.23 -6.54 -13.31
CA LYS A 145 11.71 -5.23 -13.79
C LYS A 145 11.40 -4.12 -12.79
N VAL A 146 12.42 -3.37 -12.42
CA VAL A 146 12.39 -2.20 -11.51
C VAL A 146 13.42 -1.17 -11.97
N ASP A 147 13.30 0.07 -11.51
CA ASP A 147 14.33 1.09 -11.78
C ASP A 147 15.55 0.89 -10.86
N ALA A 148 16.75 1.03 -11.41
CA ALA A 148 18.01 0.87 -10.70
C ALA A 148 18.18 1.88 -9.57
N ASP A 149 17.70 3.10 -9.79
CA ASP A 149 17.69 4.22 -8.84
C ASP A 149 16.37 4.34 -8.06
N GLY A 150 15.50 3.32 -8.13
CA GLY A 150 14.24 3.23 -7.38
C GLY A 150 14.23 2.00 -6.47
N ILE A 151 13.27 1.09 -6.65
CA ILE A 151 13.09 -0.12 -5.82
C ILE A 151 14.38 -0.94 -5.71
N ALA A 152 15.23 -0.97 -6.74
CA ALA A 152 16.51 -1.69 -6.67
C ALA A 152 17.46 -1.09 -5.62
N ALA A 153 17.56 0.24 -5.53
CA ALA A 153 18.40 0.96 -4.58
C ALA A 153 17.76 1.11 -3.18
N ALA A 154 16.44 0.96 -3.08
CA ALA A 154 15.69 1.18 -1.84
C ALA A 154 16.12 0.27 -0.68
N ASP A 155 16.16 0.82 0.53
CA ASP A 155 16.30 0.07 1.79
C ASP A 155 14.92 -0.22 2.42
N VAL A 156 13.95 0.67 2.24
CA VAL A 156 12.55 0.49 2.66
C VAL A 156 11.61 0.64 1.46
N VAL A 157 10.67 -0.32 1.29
CA VAL A 157 9.66 -0.26 0.23
C VAL A 157 8.26 -0.44 0.81
N LEU A 158 7.38 0.52 0.54
CA LEU A 158 5.93 0.38 0.75
C LEU A 158 5.32 -0.32 -0.48
N VAL A 159 4.69 -1.47 -0.27
CA VAL A 159 4.09 -2.32 -1.30
C VAL A 159 2.60 -2.61 -0.99
N PRO A 160 1.68 -1.70 -1.33
CA PRO A 160 0.25 -1.90 -1.10
C PRO A 160 -0.36 -2.88 -2.12
N LEU A 161 -1.25 -3.77 -1.67
CA LEU A 161 -2.00 -4.70 -2.52
C LEU A 161 -1.09 -5.57 -3.41
N GLU A 162 0.03 -6.04 -2.87
CA GLU A 162 1.09 -6.72 -3.61
C GLU A 162 0.95 -8.25 -3.63
N ASP A 163 1.56 -8.88 -4.64
CA ASP A 163 1.66 -10.34 -4.70
C ASP A 163 2.73 -10.89 -3.73
N GLY A 164 2.45 -12.08 -3.17
CA GLY A 164 3.30 -12.67 -2.16
C GLY A 164 4.68 -13.16 -2.65
N ASP A 165 4.88 -13.38 -3.95
CA ASP A 165 6.20 -13.78 -4.47
C ASP A 165 7.13 -12.57 -4.54
N ARG A 166 6.60 -11.40 -4.94
CA ARG A 166 7.37 -10.15 -4.97
C ARG A 166 7.80 -9.75 -3.57
N ALA A 167 6.88 -9.77 -2.60
CA ALA A 167 7.20 -9.47 -1.21
C ALA A 167 8.36 -10.36 -0.72
N ALA A 168 8.23 -11.68 -0.92
CA ALA A 168 9.29 -12.62 -0.56
C ALA A 168 10.64 -12.33 -1.28
N ALA A 169 10.61 -11.90 -2.54
CA ALA A 169 11.82 -11.60 -3.30
C ALA A 169 12.52 -10.32 -2.82
N LEU A 170 11.76 -9.27 -2.50
CA LEU A 170 12.29 -8.03 -1.91
C LEU A 170 12.85 -8.28 -0.50
N ALA A 171 12.17 -9.07 0.32
CA ALA A 171 12.68 -9.51 1.61
C ALA A 171 13.99 -10.31 1.47
N ALA A 172 14.10 -11.18 0.46
CA ALA A 172 15.34 -11.91 0.16
C ALA A 172 16.49 -11.00 -0.31
N MET A 173 16.19 -9.79 -0.80
CA MET A 173 17.17 -8.74 -1.10
C MET A 173 17.58 -7.93 0.15
N GLY A 174 17.06 -8.26 1.33
CA GLY A 174 17.36 -7.57 2.58
C GLY A 174 16.64 -6.23 2.73
N LYS A 175 15.61 -5.96 1.93
CA LYS A 175 14.80 -4.75 2.01
C LYS A 175 13.79 -4.87 3.14
N SER A 176 13.53 -3.77 3.84
CA SER A 176 12.43 -3.72 4.81
C SER A 176 11.13 -3.38 4.09
N GLU A 177 10.11 -4.19 4.30
CA GLU A 177 8.85 -4.05 3.56
C GLU A 177 7.72 -3.56 4.47
N VAL A 178 7.03 -2.52 4.03
CA VAL A 178 5.73 -2.14 4.56
C VAL A 178 4.67 -2.67 3.60
N VAL A 179 3.82 -3.60 4.05
CA VAL A 179 2.74 -4.18 3.24
C VAL A 179 1.41 -3.65 3.74
N VAL A 180 0.60 -3.10 2.84
CA VAL A 180 -0.82 -2.80 3.12
C VAL A 180 -1.68 -3.89 2.46
N ASP A 181 -2.29 -4.74 3.27
CA ASP A 181 -3.14 -5.85 2.81
C ASP A 181 -4.20 -6.18 3.87
N LEU A 182 -5.47 -6.13 3.48
CA LEU A 182 -6.61 -6.45 4.34
C LEU A 182 -6.62 -7.91 4.80
N ASN A 183 -5.91 -8.81 4.11
CA ASN A 183 -5.82 -10.22 4.52
C ASN A 183 -4.60 -10.45 5.44
N PRO A 184 -4.77 -10.60 6.76
CA PRO A 184 -3.65 -10.85 7.68
C PRO A 184 -2.97 -12.21 7.43
N LEU A 185 -3.61 -13.12 6.70
CA LEU A 185 -3.10 -14.46 6.40
C LEU A 185 -2.33 -14.53 5.07
N SER A 186 -2.26 -13.43 4.31
CA SER A 186 -1.60 -13.42 3.00
C SER A 186 -0.09 -13.63 3.14
N ARG A 187 0.52 -14.27 2.12
CA ARG A 187 1.97 -14.52 2.14
C ARG A 187 2.78 -13.22 2.28
N SER A 188 2.32 -12.13 1.67
CA SER A 188 2.92 -10.80 1.80
C SER A 188 2.82 -10.26 3.22
N ALA A 189 1.63 -10.27 3.84
CA ALA A 189 1.46 -9.82 5.23
C ALA A 189 2.30 -10.65 6.21
N ARG A 190 2.55 -11.94 5.93
CA ARG A 190 3.41 -12.79 6.77
C ARG A 190 4.90 -12.52 6.63
N ALA A 191 5.36 -12.00 5.49
CA ALA A 191 6.76 -11.74 5.21
C ALA A 191 7.18 -10.29 5.52
N ALA A 192 6.21 -9.38 5.61
CA ALA A 192 6.44 -7.95 5.79
C ALA A 192 7.17 -7.61 7.10
N THR A 193 8.05 -6.61 7.04
CA THR A 193 8.62 -5.97 8.23
C THR A 193 7.52 -5.24 9.01
N VAL A 194 6.61 -4.56 8.30
CA VAL A 194 5.43 -3.90 8.88
C VAL A 194 4.18 -4.29 8.09
N PRO A 195 3.39 -5.27 8.56
CA PRO A 195 2.10 -5.59 7.98
C PRO A 195 1.01 -4.64 8.49
N VAL A 196 0.49 -3.80 7.60
CA VAL A 196 -0.64 -2.91 7.83
C VAL A 196 -1.91 -3.58 7.32
N VAL A 197 -2.67 -4.17 8.25
CA VAL A 197 -3.93 -4.86 7.94
C VAL A 197 -5.09 -3.87 7.95
N ASP A 198 -5.11 -3.00 6.94
CA ASP A 198 -6.15 -2.00 6.74
C ASP A 198 -6.38 -1.72 5.26
N ASN A 199 -7.48 -1.04 4.95
CA ASN A 199 -7.79 -0.64 3.59
C ASN A 199 -6.84 0.48 3.15
N VAL A 200 -6.28 0.37 1.94
CA VAL A 200 -5.34 1.35 1.38
C VAL A 200 -5.89 2.78 1.39
N VAL A 201 -7.22 2.94 1.26
CA VAL A 201 -7.89 4.26 1.31
C VAL A 201 -7.86 4.91 2.69
N ARG A 202 -7.65 4.15 3.76
CA ARG A 202 -7.47 4.64 5.14
C ARG A 202 -6.00 4.67 5.54
N ALA A 203 -5.28 3.58 5.24
CA ALA A 203 -3.90 3.38 5.64
C ALA A 203 -2.93 4.42 5.07
N VAL A 204 -3.02 4.74 3.76
CA VAL A 204 -2.07 5.67 3.13
C VAL A 204 -2.22 7.11 3.68
N PRO A 205 -3.44 7.66 3.82
CA PRO A 205 -3.64 8.90 4.54
C PRO A 205 -3.16 8.85 6.00
N ALA A 206 -3.49 7.80 6.76
CA ALA A 206 -3.08 7.69 8.16
C ALA A 206 -1.55 7.63 8.33
N MET A 207 -0.85 6.90 7.46
CA MET A 207 0.62 6.92 7.40
C MET A 207 1.17 8.31 7.08
N THR A 208 0.49 9.07 6.22
CA THR A 208 0.86 10.46 5.90
C THR A 208 0.75 11.35 7.14
N ASP A 209 -0.38 11.28 7.85
CA ASP A 209 -0.59 12.04 9.09
C ASP A 209 0.45 11.68 10.15
N HIS A 210 0.76 10.40 10.29
CA HIS A 210 1.82 9.95 11.18
C HIS A 210 3.20 10.47 10.75
N ALA A 211 3.54 10.41 9.46
CA ALA A 211 4.80 10.92 8.96
C ALA A 211 4.95 12.43 9.26
N LEU A 212 3.92 13.23 9.00
CA LEU A 212 3.90 14.65 9.33
C LEU A 212 4.04 14.90 10.84
N SER A 213 3.35 14.12 11.67
CA SER A 213 3.43 14.25 13.13
C SER A 213 4.80 13.84 13.71
N LEU A 214 5.52 12.97 13.01
CA LEU A 214 6.81 12.41 13.44
C LEU A 214 8.01 13.14 12.85
N ALA A 215 7.83 13.95 11.80
CA ALA A 215 8.91 14.60 11.05
C ALA A 215 9.87 15.42 11.93
N ASP A 216 9.35 16.13 12.94
CA ASP A 216 10.13 16.99 13.84
C ASP A 216 10.61 16.25 15.12
N ARG A 217 10.37 14.95 15.23
CA ARG A 217 10.80 14.17 16.40
C ARG A 217 12.27 13.76 16.27
N PRO A 218 13.00 13.63 17.38
CA PRO A 218 14.35 13.08 17.36
C PRO A 218 14.40 11.69 16.71
N ALA A 219 15.45 11.41 15.94
CA ALA A 219 15.64 10.09 15.30
C ALA A 219 15.53 8.93 16.31
N ALA A 220 16.04 9.12 17.53
CA ALA A 220 15.95 8.12 18.60
C ALA A 220 14.49 7.78 19.00
N ASP A 221 13.55 8.71 18.87
CA ASP A 221 12.14 8.43 19.12
C ASP A 221 11.58 7.52 18.03
N LEU A 222 11.88 7.80 16.75
CA LEU A 222 11.45 6.98 15.62
C LEU A 222 12.10 5.59 15.67
N ASP A 223 13.39 5.53 15.98
CA ASP A 223 14.13 4.27 16.16
C ASP A 223 13.48 3.43 17.28
N ALA A 224 13.03 4.06 18.37
CA ALA A 224 12.31 3.37 19.44
C ALA A 224 10.91 2.88 19.02
N ILE A 225 10.22 3.57 18.09
CA ILE A 225 8.96 3.10 17.53
C ILE A 225 9.20 1.83 16.72
N VAL A 226 10.17 1.87 15.80
CA VAL A 226 10.53 0.75 14.93
C VAL A 226 11.01 -0.45 15.76
N ALA A 227 11.89 -0.22 16.74
CA ALA A 227 12.45 -1.31 17.56
C ALA A 227 11.43 -1.98 18.49
N ARG A 228 10.35 -1.30 18.86
CA ARG A 228 9.27 -1.87 19.70
C ARG A 228 8.14 -2.49 18.90
N PHE A 229 8.13 -2.31 17.58
CA PHE A 229 7.08 -2.83 16.73
C PHE A 229 7.20 -4.37 16.63
N ASP A 230 6.09 -5.06 16.89
CA ASP A 230 5.99 -6.51 16.80
C ASP A 230 4.99 -6.88 15.70
N ALA A 231 5.54 -7.24 14.53
CA ALA A 231 4.77 -7.60 13.35
C ALA A 231 3.89 -8.84 13.58
N ASP A 232 4.39 -9.83 14.33
CA ASP A 232 3.66 -11.06 14.62
C ASP A 232 2.47 -10.79 15.54
N ALA A 233 2.67 -9.95 16.57
CA ALA A 233 1.60 -9.54 17.46
C ALA A 233 0.51 -8.76 16.70
N VAL A 234 0.88 -7.76 15.89
CA VAL A 234 -0.07 -6.97 15.10
C VAL A 234 -0.89 -7.84 14.14
N ARG A 235 -0.24 -8.77 13.43
CA ARG A 235 -0.93 -9.71 12.55
C ARG A 235 -1.86 -10.62 13.34
N ALA A 236 -1.39 -11.19 14.46
CA ALA A 236 -2.20 -12.07 15.30
C ALA A 236 -3.42 -11.34 15.88
N ASP A 237 -3.29 -10.05 16.18
CA ASP A 237 -4.39 -9.19 16.66
C ASP A 237 -5.42 -8.98 15.54
N ALA A 238 -4.98 -8.65 14.33
CA ALA A 238 -5.87 -8.52 13.17
C ALA A 238 -6.57 -9.85 12.83
N GLU A 239 -5.87 -10.98 12.90
CA GLU A 239 -6.48 -12.30 12.74
C GLU A 239 -7.57 -12.58 13.79
N ARG A 240 -7.38 -12.16 15.04
CA ARG A 240 -8.39 -12.33 16.09
C ARG A 240 -9.64 -11.50 15.80
N VAL A 241 -9.50 -10.27 15.32
CA VAL A 241 -10.65 -9.45 14.88
C VAL A 241 -11.43 -10.21 13.80
N VAL A 242 -10.76 -10.61 12.72
CA VAL A 242 -11.37 -11.34 11.59
C VAL A 242 -12.07 -12.63 12.04
N ARG A 243 -11.49 -13.38 12.98
CA ARG A 243 -12.07 -14.65 13.47
C ARG A 243 -13.19 -14.47 14.48
N SER A 244 -13.14 -13.43 15.31
CA SER A 244 -14.15 -13.20 16.34
C SER A 244 -15.47 -12.70 15.73
N GLY A 245 -15.39 -11.90 14.66
CA GLY A 245 -16.56 -11.21 14.12
C GLY A 245 -17.18 -10.21 15.11
N ASP A 246 -16.52 -9.97 16.26
CA ASP A 246 -16.95 -9.01 17.26
C ASP A 246 -16.59 -7.61 16.74
N LEU A 247 -17.53 -7.02 16.01
CA LEU A 247 -17.52 -5.61 15.63
C LEU A 247 -17.88 -4.72 16.83
N THR A 248 -17.29 -4.98 18.00
CA THR A 248 -17.54 -4.22 19.23
C THR A 248 -16.90 -2.84 19.11
N GLY A 249 -17.57 -1.97 18.38
CA GLY A 249 -17.14 -0.60 18.09
C GLY A 249 -18.13 0.24 17.28
N GLY A 250 -19.24 -0.30 16.77
CA GLY A 250 -20.20 0.51 16.03
C GLY A 250 -21.54 -0.17 15.74
N LEU A 251 -22.50 0.03 16.63
CA LEU A 251 -23.92 0.21 16.31
C LEU A 251 -24.43 1.41 17.11
#